data_AF-A0A933IHN9-F1
#
_entry.id   AF-A0A933IHN9-F1
#
_cell.length_a   1.000
_cell.length_b   1.000
_cell.length_c   1.000
_cell.angle_alpha   90.00
_cell.angle_beta   90.00
_cell.angle_gamma   90.00
#
_symmetry.space_group_name_H-M   'P 1'
#
loop_
_entity.id
_entity.type
_entity.pdbx_description
1 polymer ?
#
loop_
_entity_poly.entity_id
_entity_poly.type
_entity_poly.pdbx_seq_one_letter_code
_entity_poly.pdbx_strand_id
1 'polypeptide(L)' 'MSLHPITLSPEDTVDEAAYLMFEHKIQSIPVVENKRVVGIVGKIDVVGRILNMMGL' A
#
# COMPACT_ATOMS: atom_id res chain seq x y z
N MET A 1 -11.04 -11.37 -8.23
CA MET A 1 -11.15 -11.14 -6.77
C MET A 1 -10.30 -12.20 -6.07
N SER A 2 -9.37 -11.79 -5.21
CA SER A 2 -8.60 -12.73 -4.39
C SER A 2 -9.39 -13.09 -3.13
N LEU A 3 -9.35 -14.36 -2.71
CA LEU A 3 -10.01 -14.83 -1.50
C LEU A 3 -9.33 -14.31 -0.22
N HIS A 4 -8.04 -13.98 -0.30
CA HIS A 4 -7.25 -13.43 0.80
C HIS A 4 -6.40 -12.29 0.23
N PRO A 5 -6.92 -11.06 0.18
CA PRO A 5 -6.12 -9.93 -0.25
C PRO A 5 -5.01 -9.66 0.78
N ILE A 6 -3.84 -9.29 0.30
CA ILE A 6 -2.82 -8.66 1.13
C ILE A 6 -3.37 -7.29 1.54
N THR A 7 -3.19 -6.94 2.81
CA THR A 7 -3.72 -5.71 3.42
C THR A 7 -2.60 -4.99 4.16
N LEU A 8 -2.75 -3.69 4.33
CA LEU A 8 -1.94 -2.87 5.24
C LEU A 8 -2.78 -2.42 6.43
N SER A 9 -2.12 -2.08 7.53
CA SER A 9 -2.67 -1.31 8.64
C SER A 9 -2.43 0.20 8.44
N PRO A 10 -3.21 1.11 9.04
CA PRO A 10 -2.97 2.56 8.93
C PRO A 10 -1.60 3.02 9.45
N GLU A 11 -1.00 2.25 10.37
CA GLU A 11 0.34 2.49 10.92
C GLU A 11 1.50 1.96 10.05
N ASP A 12 1.21 1.16 9.01
CA ASP A 12 2.25 0.65 8.13
C ASP A 12 2.85 1.78 7.27
N THR A 13 4.13 1.61 6.95
CA THR A 13 4.91 2.60 6.23
C THR A 13 4.74 2.52 4.71
N VAL A 14 5.11 3.60 4.02
CA VAL A 14 5.12 3.66 2.55
C VAL A 14 6.12 2.66 1.96
N ASP A 15 7.24 2.42 2.65
CA ASP A 15 8.27 1.47 2.23
C ASP A 15 7.78 0.02 2.31
N GLU A 16 7.02 -0.33 3.36
CA GLU A 16 6.35 -1.64 3.48
C GLU A 16 5.30 -1.83 2.38
N ALA A 17 4.50 -0.79 2.10
CA ALA A 17 3.56 -0.82 0.98
C ALA A 17 4.27 -1.06 -0.36
N ALA A 18 5.40 -0.37 -0.61
CA ALA A 18 6.21 -0.54 -1.80
C ALA A 18 6.77 -1.97 -1.90
N TYR A 19 7.29 -2.50 -0.80
CA TYR A 19 7.82 -3.86 -0.72
C TYR A 19 6.75 -4.91 -1.05
N LEU A 20 5.57 -4.84 -0.42
CA LEU A 20 4.47 -5.78 -0.68
C LEU A 20 3.96 -5.69 -2.12
N MET A 21 3.87 -4.48 -2.69
CA MET A 21 3.50 -4.30 -4.09
C MET A 21 4.51 -4.93 -5.04
N PHE A 22 5.80 -4.78 -4.75
CA PHE A 22 6.88 -5.37 -5.55
C PHE A 22 6.91 -6.89 -5.45
N GLU A 23 6.94 -7.43 -4.23
CA GLU A 23 7.05 -8.86 -3.95
C GLU A 23 5.85 -9.63 -4.53
N HIS A 24 4.65 -9.12 -4.31
CA HIS A 24 3.42 -9.81 -4.72
C HIS A 24 2.88 -9.36 -6.08
N LYS A 25 3.58 -8.46 -6.78
CA LYS A 25 3.20 -7.91 -8.10
C LYS A 25 1.78 -7.33 -8.13
N ILE A 26 1.37 -6.68 -7.04
CA ILE A 26 0.04 -6.07 -6.89
C ILE A 26 0.11 -4.55 -7.06
N GLN A 27 -0.95 -3.96 -7.61
CA GLN A 27 -0.98 -2.52 -7.93
C GLN A 27 -1.62 -1.67 -6.83
N SER A 28 -2.38 -2.28 -5.93
CA SER A 28 -3.12 -1.58 -4.89
C SER A 28 -3.28 -2.49 -3.68
N ILE A 29 -3.17 -1.91 -2.49
CA ILE A 29 -3.33 -2.62 -1.23
C ILE A 29 -4.44 -1.94 -0.42
N PRO A 30 -5.52 -2.66 -0.04
CA PRO A 30 -6.51 -2.14 0.90
C PRO A 30 -5.89 -1.92 2.28
N VAL A 31 -6.23 -0.80 2.91
CA VAL A 31 -5.86 -0.50 4.30
C VAL A 31 -7.01 -0.91 5.20
N VAL A 32 -6.73 -1.74 6.20
CA VAL A 32 -7.70 -2.35 7.09
C VAL A 32 -7.40 -1.96 8.54
N GLU A 33 -8.41 -1.46 9.23
CA GLU A 33 -8.35 -1.19 10.67
C GLU A 33 -9.60 -1.78 11.32
N ASN A 34 -9.46 -2.45 12.47
CA ASN A 34 -10.59 -3.02 13.20
C ASN A 34 -11.50 -3.92 12.31
N LYS A 35 -10.89 -4.72 11.44
CA LYS A 35 -11.56 -5.61 10.45
C LYS A 35 -12.43 -4.89 9.41
N ARG A 36 -12.24 -3.59 9.22
CA ARG A 36 -12.93 -2.79 8.19
C ARG A 36 -11.92 -2.17 7.25
N VAL A 37 -12.26 -2.12 5.97
CA VAL A 37 -11.47 -1.36 4.99
C VAL A 37 -11.70 0.13 5.26
N VAL A 38 -10.62 0.84 5.58
CA VAL A 38 -10.64 2.28 5.86
C VAL A 38 -10.03 3.10 4.73
N GLY A 39 -9.36 2.45 3.77
CA GLY A 39 -8.78 3.10 2.61
C GLY A 39 -8.13 2.14 1.62
N ILE A 40 -7.47 2.70 0.61
CA ILE A 40 -6.70 1.97 -0.39
C ILE A 40 -5.45 2.78 -0.72
N VAL A 41 -4.32 2.09 -0.87
CA VAL A 41 -3.05 2.68 -1.33
C VAL A 41 -2.73 2.11 -2.70
N GLY A 42 -2.58 2.98 -3.70
CA GLY A 42 -2.17 2.61 -5.04
C GLY A 42 -0.66 2.73 -5.26
N LYS A 43 -0.12 1.97 -6.21
CA LYS A 43 1.29 2.02 -6.59
C LYS A 43 1.74 3.42 -7.03
N ILE A 44 0.87 4.16 -7.71
CA ILE A 44 1.16 5.54 -8.15
C ILE A 44 1.30 6.47 -6.94
N ASP A 45 0.45 6.31 -5.91
CA ASP A 45 0.52 7.10 -4.68
C ASP A 45 1.82 6.84 -3.92
N VAL A 46 2.21 5.56 -3.83
CA VAL A 46 3.48 5.13 -3.20
C VAL A 46 4.67 5.73 -3.92
N VAL A 47 4.74 5.56 -5.25
CA VAL A 47 5.85 6.12 -6.05
C VAL A 47 5.88 7.64 -5.95
N GLY A 48 4.73 8.31 -6.09
CA GLY A 48 4.65 9.77 -5.94
C GLY A 48 5.12 10.24 -4.57
N ARG A 49 4.78 9.52 -3.50
CA ARG A 49 5.23 9.84 -2.15
C ARG A 49 6.74 9.66 -1.97
N ILE A 50 7.32 8.60 -2.54
CA ILE A 50 8.77 8.37 -2.52
C ILE A 50 9.50 9.49 -3.28
N LEU A 51 9.03 9.86 -4.48
CA LEU A 51 9.61 10.95 -5.26
C LEU A 51 9.59 12.27 -4.48
N ASN A 52 8.46 12.60 -3.85
CA ASN A 52 8.34 13.79 -3.00
C ASN A 52 9.33 13.78 -1.83
N MET A 53 9.58 12.62 -1.20
CA MET A 53 10.57 12.50 -0.12
C MET A 53 12.01 12.70 -0.62
N MET A 54 12.28 12.34 -1.87
CA MET A 54 13.57 12.57 -2.54
C MET A 54 13.75 14.00 -3.02
N GLY A 55 12.71 14.84 -2.94
CA GLY A 55 12.72 16.22 -3.43
C GLY A 55 12.64 16.32 -4.96
N LEU A 56 12.07 15.31 -5.63
CA LEU A 56 11.82 15.27 -7.07
C LEU A 56 10.42 15.77 -7.44
#